data_AF-A0A7U5GU55-F1
#
_entry.id   AF-A0A7U5GU55-F1
#
_cell.length_a   1.000
_cell.length_b   1.000
_cell.length_c   1.000
_cell.angle_alpha   90.00
_cell.angle_beta   90.00
_cell.angle_gamma   90.00
#
_symmetry.space_group_name_H-M   'P 1'
#
loop_
_entity.id
_entity.type
_entity.pdbx_description
1 polymer ?
#
loop_
_entity_poly.entity_id
_entity_poly.type
_entity_poly.pdbx_seq_one_letter_code
_entity_poly.pdbx_strand_id
1 'polypeptide(L)'
;MLRKLFYITFLAIILAGCQTAGKSSTSNTPAEALKELHAEEGYADVEKIYRTLEVDNDRVITVYKGVMDNTEEIFIANVKRTNEDAWEVTDAIGIGMPSEDVIGESTSTAAFEAGFTKRNNASSPNTKLVQIQDKKFKVWVKVIE
;
A
#
# COMPACT_ATOMS: atom_id res chain seq x y z
N MET A 1 38.98 -29.92 -52.09
CA MET A 1 40.25 -29.20 -51.81
C MET A 1 39.86 -27.73 -51.72
N LEU A 2 39.91 -26.99 -50.62
CA LEU A 2 40.98 -26.66 -49.66
C LEU A 2 40.25 -26.11 -48.41
N ARG A 3 40.40 -26.69 -47.21
CA ARG A 3 41.15 -26.10 -46.07
C ARG A 3 40.91 -24.58 -45.88
N LYS A 4 40.11 -24.16 -44.90
CA LYS A 4 40.45 -23.86 -43.48
C LYS A 4 40.90 -22.40 -43.25
N LEU A 5 40.40 -21.83 -42.13
CA LEU A 5 40.63 -20.50 -41.52
C LEU A 5 39.84 -19.36 -42.18
N PHE A 6 39.04 -18.56 -41.48
CA PHE A 6 39.39 -17.81 -40.26
C PHE A 6 38.26 -17.75 -39.21
N TYR A 7 38.70 -17.83 -37.95
CA TYR A 7 37.94 -17.62 -36.72
C TYR A 7 37.78 -16.11 -36.41
N ILE A 8 36.68 -15.78 -35.73
CA ILE A 8 36.50 -14.64 -34.80
C ILE A 8 36.47 -13.23 -35.43
N THR A 9 35.27 -12.67 -35.60
CA THR A 9 34.83 -11.36 -35.07
C THR A 9 33.53 -10.93 -35.75
N PHE A 10 32.38 -11.05 -35.08
CA PHE A 10 31.48 -9.92 -34.77
C PHE A 10 30.24 -10.42 -34.03
N LEU A 11 30.48 -10.61 -32.73
CA LEU A 11 29.50 -10.64 -31.66
C LEU A 11 28.75 -9.29 -31.64
N ALA A 12 27.70 -9.08 -32.46
CA ALA A 12 27.03 -7.77 -32.49
C ALA A 12 25.59 -7.71 -33.06
N ILE A 13 24.74 -8.74 -32.96
CA ILE A 13 23.31 -8.58 -33.39
C ILE A 13 22.30 -9.23 -32.43
N ILE A 14 22.62 -9.42 -31.14
CA ILE A 14 21.61 -9.92 -30.17
C ILE A 14 21.57 -9.09 -28.88
N LEU A 15 21.70 -7.76 -28.94
CA LEU A 15 21.70 -6.94 -27.71
C LEU A 15 21.20 -5.49 -27.85
N ALA A 16 20.42 -5.15 -28.88
CA ALA A 16 19.77 -3.83 -28.95
C ALA A 16 18.34 -3.99 -29.47
N GLY A 17 17.44 -4.35 -28.56
CA GLY A 17 16.04 -4.61 -28.88
C GLY A 17 15.26 -5.25 -27.73
N CYS A 18 15.86 -5.52 -26.57
CA CYS A 18 15.11 -5.48 -25.34
C CYS A 18 14.92 -4.00 -25.01
N GLN A 19 13.86 -3.40 -25.56
CA GLN A 19 13.24 -2.28 -24.87
C GLN A 19 12.77 -2.85 -23.53
N THR A 20 13.65 -2.82 -22.53
CA THR A 20 13.22 -2.65 -21.15
C THR A 20 12.44 -1.36 -21.15
N ALA A 21 11.15 -1.46 -21.46
CA ALA A 21 10.16 -0.50 -21.05
C ALA A 21 10.37 -0.40 -19.54
N GLY A 22 11.08 0.65 -19.13
CA GLY A 22 11.16 1.03 -17.74
C GLY A 22 9.72 1.09 -17.26
N LYS A 23 9.39 0.24 -16.29
CA LYS A 23 8.14 0.35 -15.56
C LYS A 23 8.23 1.67 -14.79
N SER A 24 7.91 2.77 -15.46
CA SER A 24 7.39 3.96 -14.82
C SER A 24 5.94 3.60 -14.50
N SER A 25 5.72 2.81 -13.46
CA SER A 25 4.38 2.56 -12.96
C SER A 25 3.97 3.80 -12.18
N THR A 26 3.45 4.78 -12.89
CA THR A 26 2.83 5.93 -12.25
C THR A 26 1.46 5.49 -11.78
N SER A 27 1.29 5.33 -10.47
CA SER A 27 0.02 4.97 -9.84
C SER A 27 -1.03 6.05 -10.10
N ASN A 28 -2.06 5.76 -10.88
CA ASN A 28 -3.11 6.73 -11.24
C ASN A 28 -4.25 6.74 -10.22
N THR A 29 -4.28 5.76 -9.31
CA THR A 29 -5.26 5.67 -8.23
C THR A 29 -4.59 5.33 -6.89
N PRO A 30 -5.22 5.68 -5.75
CA PRO A 30 -4.70 5.29 -4.44
C PRO A 30 -4.58 3.77 -4.26
N ALA A 31 -5.46 3.00 -4.92
CA ALA A 31 -5.43 1.54 -4.84
C ALA A 31 -4.28 0.93 -5.65
N GLU A 32 -3.83 1.59 -6.72
CA GLU A 32 -2.63 1.21 -7.46
C GLU A 32 -1.38 1.50 -6.62
N ALA A 33 -1.32 2.66 -5.97
CA ALA A 33 -0.20 3.05 -5.11
C ALA A 33 0.04 2.05 -3.99
N LEU A 34 -1.03 1.54 -3.38
CA LEU A 34 -0.95 0.51 -2.35
C LEU A 34 -0.40 -0.83 -2.87
N LYS A 35 -0.70 -1.18 -4.12
CA LYS A 35 -0.19 -2.43 -4.74
C LYS A 35 1.27 -2.30 -5.16
N GLU A 36 1.67 -1.12 -5.61
CA GLU A 36 3.05 -0.83 -6.00
C GLU A 36 3.98 -0.78 -4.78
N LEU A 37 3.50 -0.28 -3.63
CA LEU A 37 4.26 -0.25 -2.38
C LEU A 37 4.87 -1.63 -2.00
N HIS A 38 4.11 -2.71 -2.20
CA HIS A 38 4.63 -4.07 -1.97
C HIS A 38 5.77 -4.43 -2.92
N ALA A 39 5.61 -4.10 -4.21
CA ALA A 39 6.55 -4.51 -5.25
C ALA A 39 7.91 -3.80 -5.17
N GLU A 40 7.95 -2.60 -4.58
CA GLU A 40 9.15 -1.75 -4.57
C GLU A 40 9.84 -1.71 -3.20
N GLU A 41 9.09 -1.72 -2.09
CA GLU A 41 9.64 -1.45 -0.76
C GLU A 41 9.45 -2.60 0.26
N GLY A 42 8.84 -3.73 -0.15
CA GLY A 42 8.72 -4.92 0.71
C GLY A 42 7.67 -4.80 1.83
N TYR A 43 6.69 -3.90 1.67
CA TYR A 43 5.56 -3.78 2.59
C TYR A 43 4.51 -4.89 2.37
N ALA A 44 3.47 -4.90 3.19
CA ALA A 44 2.41 -5.90 3.14
C ALA A 44 1.73 -6.02 1.76
N ASP A 45 1.60 -7.26 1.27
CA ASP A 45 0.80 -7.63 0.11
C ASP A 45 -0.66 -7.24 0.34
N VAL A 46 -1.25 -6.42 -0.53
CA VAL A 46 -2.64 -5.97 -0.38
C VAL A 46 -3.60 -7.09 -0.79
N GLU A 47 -4.23 -7.74 0.21
CA GLU A 47 -5.25 -8.78 -0.03
C GLU A 47 -6.63 -8.16 -0.27
N LYS A 48 -7.01 -7.18 0.56
CA LYS A 48 -8.36 -6.60 0.50
C LYS A 48 -8.42 -5.18 1.05
N ILE A 49 -8.90 -4.25 0.23
CA ILE A 49 -9.24 -2.90 0.70
C ILE A 49 -10.63 -2.92 1.35
N TYR A 50 -10.73 -2.49 2.61
CA TYR A 50 -12.02 -2.36 3.30
C TYR A 50 -12.67 -1.01 3.02
N ARG A 51 -11.89 0.07 3.13
CA ARG A 51 -12.38 1.43 2.88
C ARG A 51 -11.24 2.38 2.57
N THR A 52 -11.48 3.26 1.62
CA THR A 52 -10.70 4.49 1.41
C THR A 52 -11.52 5.66 1.92
N LEU A 53 -10.91 6.47 2.78
CA LEU A 53 -11.46 7.66 3.41
C LEU A 53 -10.85 8.86 2.70
N GLU A 54 -11.69 9.62 2.01
CA GLU A 54 -11.29 10.90 1.42
C GLU A 54 -11.05 11.90 2.56
N VAL A 55 -9.83 12.43 2.63
CA VAL A 55 -9.47 13.50 3.57
C VAL A 55 -9.65 14.85 2.87
N ASP A 56 -9.04 14.97 1.69
CA ASP A 56 -9.16 16.09 0.78
C ASP A 56 -8.93 15.61 -0.68
N ASN A 57 -8.78 16.54 -1.63
CA ASN A 57 -8.62 16.21 -3.06
C ASN A 57 -7.32 15.45 -3.38
N ASP A 58 -6.30 15.65 -2.54
CA ASP A 58 -4.93 15.19 -2.77
C ASP A 58 -4.48 14.20 -1.71
N ARG A 59 -5.38 13.77 -0.82
CA ARG A 59 -5.06 12.89 0.30
C ARG A 59 -6.22 11.97 0.64
N VAL A 60 -5.89 10.69 0.77
CA VAL A 60 -6.81 9.67 1.26
C VAL A 60 -6.14 8.80 2.32
N ILE A 61 -6.95 8.22 3.21
CA ILE A 61 -6.50 7.19 4.13
C ILE A 61 -7.21 5.88 3.79
N THR A 62 -6.46 4.82 3.56
CA THR A 62 -7.01 3.51 3.20
C THR A 62 -6.78 2.50 4.31
N VAL A 63 -7.85 1.82 4.71
CA VAL A 63 -7.83 0.67 5.61
C VAL A 63 -7.94 -0.60 4.77
N TYR A 64 -6.98 -1.50 4.93
CA TYR A 64 -6.89 -2.73 4.13
C TYR A 64 -6.38 -3.90 4.97
N LYS A 65 -6.70 -5.12 4.53
CA LYS A 65 -6.05 -6.36 4.97
C LYS A 65 -4.85 -6.59 4.07
N GLY A 66 -3.71 -6.89 4.67
CA GLY A 66 -2.51 -7.28 3.92
C GLY A 66 -1.76 -8.41 4.59
N VAL A 67 -0.77 -8.94 3.86
CA VAL A 67 0.10 -10.03 4.32
C VAL A 67 1.55 -9.55 4.32
N MET A 68 2.21 -9.59 5.47
CA MET A 68 3.63 -9.31 5.60
C MET A 68 4.28 -10.49 6.32
N ASP A 69 5.36 -11.03 5.77
CA ASP A 69 6.07 -12.20 6.34
C ASP A 69 5.13 -13.39 6.67
N ASN A 70 4.21 -13.71 5.75
CA ASN A 70 3.16 -14.73 5.89
C ASN A 70 2.17 -14.49 7.06
N THR A 71 2.14 -13.29 7.62
CA THR A 71 1.22 -12.90 8.68
C THR A 71 0.17 -11.95 8.12
N GLU A 72 -1.11 -12.31 8.28
CA GLU A 72 -2.22 -11.46 7.91
C GLU A 72 -2.46 -10.39 8.98
N GLU A 73 -2.55 -9.13 8.57
CA GLU A 73 -2.85 -8.02 9.48
C GLU A 73 -3.74 -6.97 8.83
N ILE A 74 -4.29 -6.10 9.66
CA ILE A 74 -4.96 -4.88 9.22
C ILE A 74 -3.96 -3.75 9.17
N PHE A 75 -3.90 -3.10 8.02
CA PHE A 75 -3.04 -1.96 7.75
C PHE A 75 -3.86 -0.70 7.48
N ILE A 76 -3.27 0.44 7.80
CA ILE A 76 -3.77 1.76 7.46
C ILE A 76 -2.66 2.50 6.73
N ALA A 77 -2.99 3.06 5.58
CA ALA A 77 -2.05 3.81 4.76
C ALA A 77 -2.58 5.20 4.42
N ASN A 78 -1.72 6.20 4.54
CA ASN A 78 -1.93 7.55 4.06
C ASN A 78 -1.37 7.65 2.64
N VAL A 79 -2.23 7.94 1.68
CA VAL A 79 -1.89 8.03 0.26
C VAL A 79 -2.12 9.45 -0.19
N LYS A 80 -1.11 10.06 -0.81
CA LYS A 80 -1.13 11.44 -1.27
C LYS A 80 -0.94 11.52 -2.77
N ARG A 81 -1.62 12.48 -3.39
CA ARG A 81 -1.37 12.87 -4.77
C ARG A 81 -0.07 13.67 -4.82
N THR A 82 0.79 13.30 -5.74
CA THR A 82 2.05 13.96 -6.06
C THR A 82 1.81 15.04 -7.11
N ASN A 83 2.83 15.86 -7.37
CA ASN A 83 2.76 16.95 -8.34
C ASN A 83 2.56 16.49 -9.80
N GLU A 84 2.73 15.19 -10.08
CA GLU A 84 2.57 14.59 -11.42
C GLU A 84 1.22 13.87 -11.58
N ASP A 85 0.21 14.23 -10.79
CA ASP A 85 -1.11 13.58 -10.74
C ASP A 85 -1.07 12.08 -10.36
N ALA A 86 0.07 11.60 -9.89
CA ALA A 86 0.25 10.23 -9.42
C ALA A 86 -0.01 10.11 -7.92
N TRP A 87 -0.40 8.93 -7.45
CA TRP A 87 -0.63 8.63 -6.04
C TRP A 87 0.55 7.88 -5.44
N GLU A 88 0.94 8.24 -4.23
CA GLU A 88 2.03 7.63 -3.49
C GLU A 88 1.62 7.35 -2.05
N VAL A 89 2.03 6.20 -1.52
CA VAL A 89 1.85 5.90 -0.11
C VAL A 89 2.96 6.60 0.67
N THR A 90 2.58 7.50 1.57
CA THR A 90 3.55 8.33 2.32
C THR A 90 3.73 7.87 3.76
N ASP A 91 2.73 7.17 4.32
CA ASP A 91 2.82 6.51 5.61
C ASP A 91 1.97 5.25 5.57
N ALA A 92 2.45 4.14 6.14
CA ALA A 92 1.66 2.93 6.35
C ALA A 92 2.02 2.29 7.69
N ILE A 93 1.01 1.82 8.43
CA ILE A 93 1.21 1.09 9.68
C ILE A 93 0.31 -0.14 9.72
N GLY A 94 0.86 -1.25 10.23
CA GLY A 94 0.09 -2.39 10.69
C GLY A 94 -0.44 -2.13 12.09
N ILE A 95 -1.72 -2.43 12.33
CA ILE A 95 -2.31 -2.43 13.67
C ILE A 95 -2.60 -3.87 14.16
N GLY A 96 -2.09 -4.88 13.43
CA GLY A 96 -2.31 -6.28 13.74
C GLY A 96 -3.74 -6.75 13.43
N MET A 97 -4.13 -7.84 14.09
CA MET A 97 -5.47 -8.44 13.97
C MET A 97 -6.35 -8.06 15.16
N PRO A 98 -7.67 -7.90 14.95
CA PRO A 98 -8.58 -7.54 16.03
C PRO A 98 -8.64 -8.62 17.11
N SER A 99 -8.38 -8.24 18.36
CA SER A 99 -8.51 -9.11 19.53
C SER A 99 -9.07 -8.30 20.72
N GLU A 100 -9.44 -8.99 21.79
CA GLU A 100 -9.89 -8.33 23.03
C GLU A 100 -8.78 -7.50 23.68
N ASP A 101 -7.54 -7.97 23.56
CA ASP A 101 -6.38 -7.42 24.27
C ASP A 101 -5.92 -6.09 23.67
N VAL A 102 -6.15 -5.88 22.37
CA VAL A 102 -5.75 -4.67 21.63
C VAL A 102 -6.85 -3.60 21.59
N ILE A 103 -7.99 -3.82 22.25
CA ILE A 103 -9.04 -2.80 22.32
C ILE A 103 -8.59 -1.64 23.20
N GLY A 104 -8.68 -0.43 22.64
CA GLY A 104 -8.31 0.80 23.36
C GLY A 104 -6.84 1.14 23.24
N GLU A 105 -6.04 0.26 22.63
CA GLU A 105 -4.72 0.60 22.11
C GLU A 105 -4.85 1.38 20.80
N SER A 106 -3.87 2.22 20.53
CA SER A 106 -3.76 2.97 19.28
C SER A 106 -2.32 3.03 18.80
N THR A 107 -2.18 3.08 17.48
CA THR A 107 -0.92 3.34 16.81
C THR A 107 -1.08 4.59 15.96
N SER A 108 -0.06 5.43 15.93
CA SER A 108 -0.10 6.72 15.23
C SER A 108 1.10 6.93 14.32
N THR A 109 0.85 7.71 13.28
CA THR A 109 1.84 8.34 12.41
C THR A 109 1.71 9.86 12.54
N ALA A 110 2.52 10.63 11.82
CA ALA A 110 2.31 12.07 11.71
C ALA A 110 0.97 12.43 11.04
N ALA A 111 0.44 11.53 10.21
CA ALA A 111 -0.74 11.76 9.39
C ALA A 111 -2.05 11.30 10.06
N PHE A 112 -2.02 10.26 10.88
CA PHE A 112 -3.23 9.70 11.47
C PHE A 112 -2.96 8.86 12.72
N GLU A 113 -4.03 8.55 13.45
CA GLU A 113 -4.04 7.61 14.56
C GLU A 113 -5.14 6.57 14.31
N ALA A 114 -4.87 5.30 14.60
CA ALA A 114 -5.83 4.23 14.37
C ALA A 114 -5.76 3.13 15.44
N GLY A 115 -6.85 2.39 15.57
CA GLY A 115 -6.94 1.24 16.46
C GLY A 115 -8.25 0.49 16.31
N PHE A 116 -8.47 -0.49 17.18
CA PHE A 116 -9.69 -1.29 17.19
C PHE A 116 -10.71 -0.80 18.21
N THR A 117 -11.99 -0.97 17.88
CA THR A 117 -13.10 -0.74 18.79
C THR A 117 -14.25 -1.70 18.53
N LYS A 118 -15.05 -1.96 19.55
CA LYS A 118 -16.36 -2.62 19.41
C LYS A 118 -17.52 -1.64 19.34
N ARG A 119 -17.24 -0.35 19.55
CA ARG A 119 -18.26 0.68 19.59
C ARG A 119 -18.76 0.98 18.17
N ASN A 120 -20.04 1.31 18.08
CA ASN A 120 -20.68 1.65 16.81
C ASN A 120 -20.66 3.15 16.51
N ASN A 121 -20.07 3.97 17.39
CA ASN A 121 -19.96 5.42 17.24
C ASN A 121 -18.50 5.87 17.26
N ALA A 122 -18.20 6.87 16.42
CA ALA A 122 -16.92 7.56 16.46
C ALA A 122 -16.85 8.44 17.72
N SER A 123 -15.67 8.52 18.34
CA SER A 123 -15.41 9.34 19.54
C SER A 123 -15.30 10.84 19.22
N SER A 124 -15.04 11.22 17.97
CA SER A 124 -14.89 12.60 17.52
C SER A 124 -15.27 12.79 16.04
N PRO A 125 -15.53 14.03 15.58
CA PRO A 125 -15.90 14.31 14.17
C PRO A 125 -14.84 13.91 13.14
N ASN A 126 -13.57 14.02 13.52
CA ASN A 126 -12.41 13.65 12.71
C ASN A 126 -12.04 12.16 12.83
N THR A 127 -12.82 11.38 13.57
CA THR A 127 -12.67 9.92 13.64
C THR A 127 -13.70 9.25 12.74
N LYS A 128 -13.26 8.33 11.89
CA LYS A 128 -14.11 7.49 11.04
C LYS A 128 -14.04 6.05 11.51
N LEU A 129 -15.18 5.35 11.45
CA LEU A 129 -15.25 3.92 11.71
C LEU A 129 -15.32 3.16 10.40
N VAL A 130 -14.47 2.15 10.27
CA VAL A 130 -14.41 1.24 9.13
C VAL A 130 -14.81 -0.15 9.59
N GLN A 131 -15.84 -0.70 8.93
CA GLN A 131 -16.25 -2.08 9.14
C GLN A 131 -15.27 -3.00 8.43
N ILE A 132 -14.64 -3.90 9.19
CA ILE A 132 -13.81 -4.98 8.66
C ILE A 132 -14.61 -6.27 8.57
N GLN A 133 -13.99 -7.36 8.11
CA GLN A 133 -14.67 -8.65 7.94
C GLN A 133 -15.26 -9.19 9.26
N ASP A 134 -14.62 -8.90 10.38
CA ASP A 134 -15.14 -9.22 11.70
C ASP A 134 -16.32 -8.30 12.07
N LYS A 135 -17.48 -8.87 12.41
CA LYS A 135 -18.70 -8.11 12.76
C LYS A 135 -18.65 -7.49 14.16
N LYS A 136 -17.81 -8.01 15.05
CA LYS A 136 -17.66 -7.57 16.44
C LYS A 136 -16.74 -6.36 16.55
N PHE A 137 -15.71 -6.30 15.71
CA PHE A 137 -14.69 -5.25 15.73
C PHE A 137 -14.81 -4.30 14.55
N LYS A 138 -14.39 -3.07 14.77
CA LYS A 138 -14.26 -2.01 13.78
C LYS A 138 -12.90 -1.36 13.94
N VAL A 139 -12.37 -0.86 12.85
CA VAL A 139 -11.19 0.01 12.88
C VAL A 139 -11.69 1.44 13.02
N TRP A 140 -11.18 2.16 14.00
CA TRP A 140 -11.36 3.61 14.04
C TRP A 140 -10.10 4.28 13.52
N VAL A 141 -10.27 5.35 12.76
CA VAL A 141 -9.19 6.12 12.16
C VAL A 141 -9.45 7.59 12.45
N LYS A 142 -8.55 8.23 13.18
CA LYS A 142 -8.56 9.66 13.47
C LYS A 142 -7.54 10.35 12.57
N VAL A 143 -8.04 11.20 11.67
CA VAL A 143 -7.18 11.99 10.79
C VAL A 143 -6.52 13.12 11.59
N ILE A 144 -5.21 13.30 11.39
CA ILE A 144 -4.45 14.44 11.91
C ILE A 144 -4.24 15.43 10.74
N GLU A 145 -4.67 16.66 10.97
CA GLU A 145 -4.53 17.80 10.05
C GLU A 145 -3.18 18.50 10.24
#